data_AF-A0A9P4Y2Q2-F1
#
_entry.id   AF-A0A9P4Y2Q2-F1
#
_cell.length_a   1.000
_cell.length_b   1.000
_cell.length_c   1.000
_cell.angle_alpha   90.00
_cell.angle_beta   90.00
_cell.angle_gamma   90.00
#
_symmetry.space_group_name_H-M   'P 1'
#
loop_
_entity.id
_entity.type
_entity.pdbx_description
1 polymer ?
#
loop_
_entity_poly.entity_id
_entity_poly.type
_entity_poly.pdbx_seq_one_letter_code
_entity_poly.pdbx_strand_id
1 'polypeptide(L)'
;AHASSKVQVYTSRTHDPYLNLSAEHFLLQTSHPDSTVLFLYANDPCVVIGRNQNPWLELNLGLLRSYRAAVDVAGSGATTTNVALVRRRSGGGAVFHDRGNVNYSVICPPAQFDRDKHAEMVVRALHRLGVPTAKVNARHDIVIDGGDDGGAAETFKISGSAYKLTRLRSLHHGTCLLSSPNLRDIGRLLRSPAEGYMKARGVESVRSRIRNVGIGSEEFVEAVMGEFRAMYGPPDLQTVMGEGKDVPDFADEKIRKGYEELTSREWIYNQTPLFTFSTHPSEEDPRERP
;
A
#
# COMPACT_ATOMS: atom_id res chain seq x y z
N ALA A 1 -0.67 24.82 4.55
CA ALA A 1 0.43 24.33 3.70
C ALA A 1 1.60 25.27 3.86
N HIS A 2 2.77 24.76 4.24
CA HIS A 2 3.99 25.56 4.35
C HIS A 2 4.42 26.00 2.95
N ALA A 3 4.04 27.21 2.55
CA ALA A 3 4.27 27.72 1.20
C ALA A 3 5.77 27.84 0.83
N SER A 4 6.67 27.77 1.81
CA SER A 4 8.13 27.79 1.62
C SER A 4 8.78 26.40 1.52
N SER A 5 8.16 25.34 2.03
CA SER A 5 8.80 24.01 2.11
C SER A 5 8.64 23.24 0.79
N LYS A 6 9.70 23.24 -0.03
CA LYS A 6 9.76 22.49 -1.29
C LYS A 6 9.96 21.00 -1.07
N VAL A 7 10.70 20.61 -0.04
CA VAL A 7 11.00 19.20 0.28
C VAL A 7 10.48 18.89 1.69
N GLN A 8 9.58 17.91 1.79
CA GLN A 8 8.90 17.58 3.04
C GLN A 8 8.97 16.07 3.30
N VAL A 9 9.21 15.69 4.55
CA VAL A 9 9.21 14.29 4.99
C VAL A 9 8.27 14.15 6.20
N TYR A 10 7.36 13.20 6.11
CA TYR A 10 6.41 12.85 7.15
C TYR A 10 6.54 11.37 7.49
N THR A 11 6.56 11.04 8.78
CA THR A 11 6.34 9.67 9.26
C THR A 11 5.05 9.59 10.05
N SER A 12 4.34 8.47 10.00
CA SER A 12 3.13 8.26 10.80
C SER A 12 3.40 7.50 12.09
N ARG A 13 2.81 7.97 13.20
CA ARG A 13 2.77 7.25 14.48
C ARG A 13 1.56 6.34 14.66
N THR A 14 0.53 6.51 13.85
CA THR A 14 -0.64 5.63 13.91
C THR A 14 -0.46 4.44 12.98
N HIS A 15 -0.98 3.31 13.43
CA HIS A 15 -1.10 2.10 12.63
C HIS A 15 -2.51 1.92 12.06
N ASP A 16 -3.43 2.86 12.29
CA ASP A 16 -4.76 2.80 11.69
C ASP A 16 -4.67 3.06 10.17
N PRO A 17 -5.05 2.08 9.33
CA PRO A 17 -4.95 2.23 7.88
C PRO A 17 -5.88 3.29 7.30
N TYR A 18 -7.03 3.56 7.92
CA TYR A 18 -7.95 4.60 7.47
C TYR A 18 -7.40 5.99 7.77
N LEU A 19 -6.76 6.19 8.94
CA LEU A 19 -6.10 7.45 9.27
C LEU A 19 -4.88 7.68 8.35
N ASN A 20 -4.05 6.67 8.14
CA ASN A 20 -2.88 6.78 7.26
C ASN A 20 -3.26 7.11 5.81
N LEU A 21 -4.27 6.44 5.24
CA LEU A 21 -4.74 6.75 3.89
C LEU A 21 -5.49 8.09 3.80
N SER A 22 -6.08 8.56 4.90
CA SER A 22 -6.68 9.90 4.96
C SER A 22 -5.62 10.99 5.03
N ALA A 23 -4.56 10.78 5.80
CA ALA A 23 -3.38 11.65 5.85
C ALA A 23 -2.66 11.71 4.48
N GLU A 24 -2.45 10.58 3.82
CA GLU A 24 -1.87 10.53 2.47
C GLU A 24 -2.72 11.36 1.48
N HIS A 25 -4.04 11.19 1.52
CA HIS A 25 -4.94 11.96 0.67
C HIS A 25 -4.91 13.46 1.01
N PHE A 26 -4.90 13.80 2.28
CA PHE A 26 -4.78 15.18 2.74
C PHE A 26 -3.49 15.84 2.21
N LEU A 27 -2.34 15.17 2.33
CA LEU A 27 -1.08 15.68 1.81
C LEU A 27 -1.15 15.86 0.28
N LEU A 28 -1.76 14.93 -0.44
CA LEU A 28 -1.95 15.02 -1.89
C LEU A 28 -2.81 16.23 -2.29
N GLN A 29 -3.84 16.55 -1.51
CA GLN A 29 -4.77 17.65 -1.83
C GLN A 29 -4.26 19.02 -1.36
N THR A 30 -3.46 19.09 -0.30
CA THR A 30 -3.19 20.35 0.40
C THR A 30 -1.74 20.81 0.31
N SER A 31 -0.77 19.93 0.08
CA SER A 31 0.63 20.37 -0.05
C SER A 31 0.83 21.21 -1.32
N HIS A 32 1.84 22.08 -1.31
CA HIS A 32 2.06 23.06 -2.37
C HIS A 32 2.27 22.39 -3.75
N PRO A 33 1.74 22.95 -4.86
CA PRO A 33 1.88 22.40 -6.21
C PRO A 33 3.31 22.01 -6.60
N ASP A 34 4.28 22.84 -6.20
CA ASP A 34 5.70 22.65 -6.51
C ASP A 34 6.49 21.84 -5.47
N SER A 35 5.85 21.36 -4.39
CA SER A 35 6.55 20.59 -3.36
C SER A 35 6.64 19.10 -3.68
N THR A 36 7.71 18.49 -3.19
CA THR A 36 7.91 17.05 -3.15
C THR A 36 7.80 16.58 -1.70
N VAL A 37 6.93 15.61 -1.46
CA VAL A 37 6.59 15.10 -0.13
C VAL A 37 6.86 13.60 -0.09
N LEU A 38 7.60 13.13 0.91
CA LEU A 38 7.69 11.72 1.29
C LEU A 38 6.82 11.48 2.53
N PHE A 39 5.98 10.47 2.50
CA PHE A 39 5.20 10.00 3.65
C PHE A 39 5.45 8.51 3.86
N LEU A 40 5.84 8.12 5.08
CA LEU A 40 6.16 6.75 5.47
C LEU A 40 5.27 6.29 6.61
N TYR A 41 4.69 5.09 6.50
CA TYR A 41 3.78 4.55 7.51
C TYR A 41 3.67 3.03 7.46
N ALA A 42 3.38 2.40 8.59
CA ALA A 42 3.00 0.99 8.70
C ALA A 42 1.59 0.89 9.26
N ASN A 43 0.83 -0.11 8.82
CA ASN A 43 -0.55 -0.30 9.26
C ASN A 43 -0.68 -1.54 10.15
N ASP A 44 -1.66 -1.54 11.04
CA ASP A 44 -2.19 -2.73 11.65
C ASP A 44 -2.83 -3.63 10.57
N PRO A 45 -3.00 -4.94 10.84
CA PRO A 45 -3.47 -5.90 9.86
C PRO A 45 -4.69 -5.43 9.07
N CYS A 46 -4.50 -5.28 7.76
CA CYS A 46 -5.56 -4.88 6.86
C CYS A 46 -5.35 -5.40 5.44
N VAL A 47 -6.45 -5.56 4.72
CA VAL A 47 -6.43 -5.75 3.27
C VAL A 47 -6.81 -4.43 2.62
N VAL A 48 -5.96 -3.95 1.72
CA VAL A 48 -6.18 -2.72 0.95
C VAL A 48 -6.47 -3.06 -0.50
N ILE A 49 -7.71 -2.81 -0.93
CA ILE A 49 -8.15 -2.96 -2.33
C ILE A 49 -8.04 -1.65 -3.09
N GLY A 50 -7.79 -1.73 -4.39
CA GLY A 50 -7.74 -0.58 -5.29
C GLY A 50 -9.10 0.06 -5.52
N ARG A 51 -9.10 1.32 -5.99
CA ARG A 51 -10.30 2.16 -6.17
C ARG A 51 -11.43 1.48 -6.95
N ASN A 52 -11.08 0.72 -7.99
CA ASN A 52 -12.03 0.13 -8.95
C ASN A 52 -12.06 -1.41 -8.87
N GLN A 53 -11.67 -1.99 -7.72
CA GLN A 53 -11.72 -3.43 -7.51
C GLN A 53 -13.06 -3.89 -6.94
N ASN A 54 -13.39 -5.16 -7.18
CA ASN A 54 -14.54 -5.82 -6.60
C ASN A 54 -14.09 -6.67 -5.39
N PRO A 55 -14.44 -6.31 -4.15
CA PRO A 55 -13.96 -7.02 -2.96
C PRO A 55 -14.41 -8.48 -2.93
N TRP A 56 -15.55 -8.82 -3.54
CA TRP A 56 -16.03 -10.20 -3.64
C TRP A 56 -15.27 -11.03 -4.67
N LEU A 57 -14.59 -10.41 -5.64
CA LEU A 57 -13.71 -11.12 -6.59
C LEU A 57 -12.28 -11.23 -6.09
N GLU A 58 -11.81 -10.20 -5.39
CA GLU A 58 -10.42 -10.14 -4.94
C GLU A 58 -10.19 -10.95 -3.66
N LEU A 59 -11.20 -11.04 -2.78
CA LEU A 59 -10.99 -11.46 -1.40
C LEU A 59 -11.88 -12.64 -1.00
N ASN A 60 -11.37 -13.45 -0.08
CA ASN A 60 -12.18 -14.35 0.71
C ASN A 60 -12.80 -13.59 1.90
N LEU A 61 -13.89 -12.86 1.67
CA LEU A 61 -14.54 -12.04 2.71
C LEU A 61 -15.04 -12.85 3.91
N GLY A 62 -15.41 -14.12 3.69
CA GLY A 62 -15.82 -15.04 4.76
C GLY A 62 -14.65 -15.34 5.70
N LEU A 63 -13.50 -15.71 5.14
CA LEU A 63 -12.26 -15.95 5.90
C LEU A 63 -11.74 -14.65 6.54
N LEU A 64 -11.75 -13.53 5.81
CA LEU A 64 -11.25 -12.25 6.30
C LEU A 64 -11.94 -11.82 7.60
N ARG A 65 -13.25 -12.03 7.71
CA ARG A 65 -14.05 -11.68 8.90
C ARG A 65 -13.69 -12.52 10.14
N SER A 66 -13.36 -13.79 9.96
CA SER A 66 -13.01 -14.70 11.08
C SER A 66 -11.51 -14.77 11.34
N TYR A 67 -10.67 -14.33 10.41
CA TYR A 67 -9.23 -14.35 10.55
C TYR A 67 -8.76 -13.44 11.69
N ARG A 68 -7.70 -13.89 12.36
CA ARG A 68 -7.00 -13.15 13.41
C ARG A 68 -5.54 -13.10 13.02
N ALA A 69 -5.08 -11.93 12.61
CA ALA A 69 -3.71 -11.74 12.17
C ALA A 69 -2.79 -11.60 13.39
N ALA A 70 -1.61 -12.20 13.32
CA ALA A 70 -0.57 -12.00 14.30
C ALA A 70 -0.07 -10.56 14.24
N VAL A 71 0.11 -9.95 15.41
CA VAL A 71 0.73 -8.64 15.59
C VAL A 71 1.85 -8.78 16.59
N ASP A 72 3.08 -8.56 16.13
CA ASP A 72 4.21 -8.37 17.03
C ASP A 72 4.19 -6.95 17.56
N VAL A 73 3.95 -6.85 18.86
CA VAL A 73 4.05 -5.60 19.61
C VAL A 73 5.32 -5.71 20.44
N ALA A 74 6.27 -4.79 20.17
CA ALA A 74 7.56 -4.76 20.84
C ALA A 74 7.36 -4.78 22.37
N GLY A 75 7.83 -5.85 23.02
CA GLY A 75 7.82 -5.99 24.48
C GLY A 75 6.56 -6.60 25.12
N SER A 76 5.49 -6.94 24.37
CA SER A 76 4.27 -7.53 24.95
C SER A 76 3.93 -8.94 24.47
N GLY A 77 4.81 -9.56 23.67
CA GLY A 77 4.57 -10.86 23.04
C GLY A 77 3.62 -10.79 21.84
N ALA A 78 3.53 -11.89 21.08
CA ALA A 78 2.66 -11.97 19.92
C ALA A 78 1.19 -11.96 20.35
N THR A 79 0.42 -11.00 19.83
CA THR A 79 -1.04 -10.92 20.01
C THR A 79 -1.74 -11.13 18.67
N THR A 80 -3.08 -11.18 18.69
CA THR A 80 -3.84 -11.24 17.44
C THR A 80 -4.92 -10.18 17.36
N THR A 81 -5.24 -9.71 16.16
CA THR A 81 -6.29 -8.71 15.91
C THR A 81 -7.09 -9.03 14.65
N ASN A 82 -8.24 -8.36 14.50
CA ASN A 82 -9.06 -8.43 13.30
C ASN A 82 -8.34 -7.79 12.11
N VAL A 83 -8.63 -8.27 10.90
CA VAL A 83 -8.11 -7.65 9.67
C VAL A 83 -9.13 -6.67 9.12
N ALA A 84 -8.74 -5.41 9.00
CA ALA A 84 -9.58 -4.38 8.39
C ALA A 84 -9.67 -4.56 6.86
N LEU A 85 -10.79 -4.15 6.25
CA LEU A 85 -10.93 -4.05 4.79
C LEU A 85 -10.98 -2.58 4.39
N VAL A 86 -10.03 -2.13 3.58
CA VAL A 86 -9.88 -0.73 3.21
C VAL A 86 -9.85 -0.58 1.71
N ARG A 87 -10.57 0.40 1.15
CA ARG A 87 -10.48 0.78 -0.26
C ARG A 87 -9.65 2.05 -0.40
N ARG A 88 -8.54 1.99 -1.12
CA ARG A 88 -7.70 3.19 -1.37
C ARG A 88 -8.23 4.02 -2.56
N ARG A 89 -7.78 5.28 -2.65
CA ARG A 89 -8.17 6.22 -3.72
C ARG A 89 -7.40 6.03 -5.04
N SER A 90 -6.25 5.35 -5.01
CA SER A 90 -5.45 4.95 -6.16
C SER A 90 -5.95 3.64 -6.79
N GLY A 91 -5.53 3.37 -8.02
CA GLY A 91 -5.83 2.11 -8.72
C GLY A 91 -4.95 0.94 -8.26
N GLY A 92 -4.93 -0.14 -9.03
CA GLY A 92 -4.09 -1.33 -8.78
C GLY A 92 -4.81 -2.46 -8.03
N GLY A 93 -4.05 -3.50 -7.69
CA GLY A 93 -4.54 -4.75 -7.08
C GLY A 93 -4.75 -4.69 -5.56
N ALA A 94 -5.21 -5.81 -4.99
CA ALA A 94 -5.41 -6.00 -3.56
C ALA A 94 -4.10 -6.44 -2.90
N VAL A 95 -3.79 -5.87 -1.73
CA VAL A 95 -2.59 -6.17 -0.95
C VAL A 95 -2.94 -6.33 0.53
N PHE A 96 -2.12 -7.07 1.27
CA PHE A 96 -2.23 -7.20 2.72
C PHE A 96 -1.13 -6.37 3.38
N HIS A 97 -1.48 -5.62 4.41
CA HIS A 97 -0.54 -4.87 5.25
C HIS A 97 -0.61 -5.41 6.68
N ASP A 98 0.53 -5.38 7.35
CA ASP A 98 0.68 -5.44 8.80
C ASP A 98 1.92 -4.62 9.19
N ARG A 99 2.34 -4.70 10.46
CA ARG A 99 3.49 -3.95 10.97
C ARG A 99 4.84 -4.41 10.40
N GLY A 100 4.90 -5.59 9.80
CA GLY A 100 6.06 -6.08 9.05
C GLY A 100 6.08 -5.59 7.60
N ASN A 101 5.15 -4.70 7.22
CA ASN A 101 5.10 -4.04 5.91
C ASN A 101 5.12 -2.52 6.07
N VAL A 102 6.15 -1.86 5.52
CA VAL A 102 6.23 -0.39 5.48
C VAL A 102 5.70 0.12 4.14
N ASN A 103 4.90 1.16 4.19
CA ASN A 103 4.39 1.86 3.01
C ASN A 103 5.18 3.15 2.82
N TYR A 104 5.49 3.47 1.57
CA TYR A 104 6.09 4.73 1.16
C TYR A 104 5.19 5.42 0.16
N SER A 105 5.06 6.74 0.28
CA SER A 105 4.24 7.57 -0.59
C SER A 105 5.02 8.81 -0.97
N VAL A 106 5.31 8.98 -2.25
CA VAL A 106 5.95 10.18 -2.79
C VAL A 106 4.95 10.99 -3.61
N ILE A 107 4.77 12.25 -3.22
CA ILE A 107 3.88 13.20 -3.86
C ILE A 107 4.73 14.28 -4.50
N CYS A 108 4.57 14.50 -5.81
CA CYS A 108 5.39 15.43 -6.57
C CYS A 108 4.57 16.18 -7.64
N PRO A 109 5.12 17.24 -8.24
CA PRO A 109 4.50 17.89 -9.40
C PRO A 109 4.34 16.90 -10.57
N PRO A 110 3.26 16.97 -11.37
CA PRO A 110 3.04 16.05 -12.49
C PRO A 110 4.17 16.00 -13.51
N ALA A 111 4.85 17.12 -13.76
CA ALA A 111 6.00 17.16 -14.66
C ALA A 111 7.21 16.34 -14.18
N GLN A 112 7.25 15.98 -12.89
CA GLN A 112 8.32 15.18 -12.30
C GLN A 112 7.91 13.72 -12.05
N PHE A 113 6.68 13.36 -12.39
CA PHE A 113 6.13 12.03 -12.19
C PHE A 113 6.74 11.05 -13.19
N ASP A 114 7.27 9.97 -12.65
CA ASP A 114 7.71 8.80 -13.40
C ASP A 114 7.38 7.57 -12.56
N ARG A 115 6.95 6.49 -13.23
CA ARG A 115 6.41 5.30 -12.54
C ARG A 115 7.47 4.52 -11.78
N ASP A 116 8.70 4.54 -12.26
CA ASP A 116 9.81 3.76 -11.70
C ASP A 116 10.70 4.59 -10.79
N LYS A 117 10.75 5.91 -10.99
CA LYS A 117 11.63 6.83 -10.24
C LYS A 117 11.67 6.60 -8.73
N HIS A 118 10.52 6.50 -8.06
CA HIS A 118 10.51 6.28 -6.59
C HIS A 118 10.55 4.80 -6.21
N ALA A 119 10.22 3.87 -7.11
CA ALA A 119 10.48 2.45 -6.89
C ALA A 119 11.99 2.18 -6.92
N GLU A 120 12.70 2.77 -7.88
CA GLU A 120 14.17 2.76 -7.99
C GLU A 120 14.84 3.46 -6.80
N MET A 121 14.21 4.48 -6.22
CA MET A 121 14.67 5.08 -4.96
C MET A 121 14.67 4.04 -3.83
N VAL A 122 13.61 3.25 -3.72
CA VAL A 122 13.51 2.17 -2.72
C VAL A 122 14.47 1.03 -3.05
N VAL A 123 14.69 0.68 -4.32
CA VAL A 123 15.71 -0.30 -4.73
C VAL A 123 17.10 0.11 -4.26
N ARG A 124 17.50 1.38 -4.46
CA ARG A 124 18.80 1.87 -3.98
C ARG A 124 18.92 1.82 -2.46
N ALA A 125 17.83 2.12 -1.73
CA ALA A 125 17.80 1.98 -0.28
C ALA A 125 18.00 0.51 0.13
N LEU A 126 17.32 -0.42 -0.52
CA LEU A 126 17.47 -1.86 -0.29
C LEU A 126 18.87 -2.38 -0.61
N HIS A 127 19.51 -1.88 -1.67
CA HIS A 127 20.91 -2.21 -1.99
C HIS A 127 21.86 -1.83 -0.86
N ARG A 128 21.69 -0.64 -0.27
CA ARG A 128 22.49 -0.20 0.90
C ARG A 128 22.26 -1.07 2.14
N LEU A 129 21.09 -1.67 2.25
CA LEU A 129 20.72 -2.58 3.34
C LEU A 129 21.09 -4.04 3.04
N GLY A 130 21.91 -4.30 2.02
CA GLY A 130 22.44 -5.64 1.74
C GLY A 130 21.51 -6.52 0.89
N VAL A 131 20.59 -5.93 0.12
CA VAL A 131 19.64 -6.66 -0.75
C VAL A 131 19.97 -6.38 -2.24
N PRO A 132 21.14 -6.79 -2.74
CA PRO A 132 21.64 -6.37 -4.06
C PRO A 132 20.83 -6.88 -5.26
N THR A 133 20.02 -7.93 -5.07
CA THR A 133 19.18 -8.49 -6.14
C THR A 133 17.85 -7.76 -6.33
N ALA A 134 17.56 -6.74 -5.49
CA ALA A 134 16.37 -5.92 -5.64
C ALA A 134 16.40 -5.14 -6.96
N LYS A 135 15.29 -5.18 -7.71
CA LYS A 135 15.13 -4.46 -8.97
C LYS A 135 13.66 -4.15 -9.25
N VAL A 136 13.41 -3.12 -10.05
CA VAL A 136 12.07 -2.85 -10.58
C VAL A 136 11.82 -3.75 -11.79
N ASN A 137 10.65 -4.38 -11.84
CA ASN A 137 10.23 -5.20 -12.98
C ASN A 137 9.39 -4.41 -13.99
N ALA A 138 9.04 -5.02 -15.12
CA ALA A 138 8.23 -4.39 -16.17
C ALA A 138 6.80 -3.98 -15.73
N ARG A 139 6.34 -4.37 -14.53
CA ARG A 139 5.06 -3.97 -13.94
C ARG A 139 5.22 -2.87 -12.89
N HIS A 140 6.41 -2.29 -12.75
CA HIS A 140 6.74 -1.28 -11.74
C HIS A 140 6.65 -1.79 -10.29
N ASP A 141 6.72 -3.11 -10.11
CA ASP A 141 6.86 -3.75 -8.80
C ASP A 141 8.35 -3.92 -8.46
N ILE A 142 8.71 -3.89 -7.18
CA ILE A 142 10.06 -4.28 -6.74
C ILE A 142 10.08 -5.78 -6.46
N VAL A 143 11.03 -6.45 -7.08
CA VAL A 143 11.26 -7.88 -6.95
C VAL A 143 12.68 -8.15 -6.50
N ILE A 144 12.90 -9.30 -5.87
CA ILE A 144 14.22 -9.87 -5.57
C ILE A 144 14.32 -11.23 -6.26
N ASP A 145 15.49 -11.53 -6.79
CA ASP A 145 15.81 -12.88 -7.25
C ASP A 145 16.46 -13.67 -6.10
N GLY A 146 16.08 -14.94 -5.96
CA GLY A 146 16.67 -15.87 -4.99
C GLY A 146 16.19 -17.31 -5.19
N GLY A 147 16.92 -18.28 -4.64
CA GLY A 147 16.59 -19.70 -4.70
C GLY A 147 17.38 -20.47 -3.65
N ASP A 148 16.96 -21.70 -3.33
CA ASP A 148 17.75 -22.59 -2.48
C ASP A 148 18.98 -23.09 -3.27
N ASP A 149 20.09 -23.33 -2.58
CA ASP A 149 21.38 -23.72 -3.15
C ASP A 149 21.25 -24.91 -4.13
N GLY A 150 21.27 -24.61 -5.44
CA GLY A 150 21.29 -25.59 -6.53
C GLY A 150 20.15 -25.50 -7.56
N GLY A 151 19.14 -24.65 -7.36
CA GLY A 151 18.04 -24.42 -8.30
C GLY A 151 18.19 -23.18 -9.20
N ALA A 152 17.34 -23.06 -10.22
CA ALA A 152 17.22 -21.80 -10.97
C ALA A 152 16.72 -20.68 -10.05
N ALA A 153 17.30 -19.48 -10.17
CA ALA A 153 16.88 -18.34 -9.37
C ALA A 153 15.40 -18.02 -9.62
N GLU A 154 14.61 -17.98 -8.56
CA GLU A 154 13.20 -17.62 -8.59
C GLU A 154 13.02 -16.14 -8.25
N THR A 155 12.07 -15.47 -8.89
CA THR A 155 11.78 -14.05 -8.63
C THR A 155 10.60 -13.92 -7.68
N PHE A 156 10.78 -13.16 -6.59
CA PHE A 156 9.77 -12.87 -5.58
C PHE A 156 9.46 -11.38 -5.53
N LYS A 157 8.18 -11.03 -5.53
CA LYS A 157 7.71 -9.67 -5.30
C LYS A 157 7.83 -9.29 -3.83
N ILE A 158 8.44 -8.15 -3.57
CA ILE A 158 8.60 -7.58 -2.22
C ILE A 158 7.87 -6.25 -2.05
N SER A 159 7.57 -5.56 -3.16
CA SER A 159 6.88 -4.27 -3.17
C SER A 159 5.85 -4.25 -4.29
N GLY A 160 4.63 -3.77 -4.01
CA GLY A 160 3.67 -3.39 -5.04
C GLY A 160 3.52 -1.88 -5.13
N SER A 161 3.42 -1.36 -6.36
CA SER A 161 3.20 0.07 -6.62
C SER A 161 1.76 0.38 -7.04
N ALA A 162 1.28 1.55 -6.64
CA ALA A 162 0.07 2.15 -7.19
C ALA A 162 0.18 3.67 -7.28
N TYR A 163 -0.66 4.27 -8.12
CA TYR A 163 -0.52 5.67 -8.51
C TYR A 163 -1.85 6.41 -8.47
N LYS A 164 -1.79 7.71 -8.19
CA LYS A 164 -2.92 8.64 -8.34
C LYS A 164 -2.42 9.95 -8.93
N LEU A 165 -2.93 10.29 -10.11
CA LEU A 165 -2.67 11.56 -10.77
C LEU A 165 -3.86 12.49 -10.55
N THR A 166 -3.56 13.75 -10.25
CA THR A 166 -4.52 14.86 -10.17
C THR A 166 -4.04 15.98 -11.09
N ARG A 167 -4.87 17.02 -11.27
CA ARG A 167 -4.48 18.17 -12.10
C ARG A 167 -3.19 18.84 -11.64
N LEU A 168 -2.97 18.93 -10.33
CA LEU A 168 -1.85 19.68 -9.76
C LEU A 168 -0.72 18.80 -9.24
N ARG A 169 -0.98 17.52 -8.96
CA ARG A 169 -0.07 16.64 -8.20
C ARG A 169 -0.16 15.20 -8.65
N SER A 170 0.93 14.47 -8.45
CA SER A 170 1.03 13.04 -8.68
C SER A 170 1.49 12.33 -7.41
N LEU A 171 0.85 11.22 -7.09
CA LEU A 171 1.19 10.32 -5.99
C LEU A 171 1.65 8.98 -6.57
N HIS A 172 2.83 8.54 -6.16
CA HIS A 172 3.26 7.15 -6.20
C HIS A 172 3.31 6.64 -4.76
N HIS A 173 2.57 5.59 -4.46
CA HIS A 173 2.80 4.85 -3.23
C HIS A 173 3.11 3.38 -3.50
N GLY A 174 3.83 2.77 -2.58
CA GLY A 174 4.10 1.36 -2.62
C GLY A 174 4.26 0.77 -1.24
N THR A 175 4.28 -0.55 -1.21
CA THR A 175 4.48 -1.36 -0.02
C THR A 175 5.90 -1.90 0.01
N CYS A 176 6.42 -2.36 1.13
CA CYS A 176 7.63 -3.16 1.19
C CYS A 176 7.49 -4.21 2.28
N LEU A 177 7.48 -5.48 1.88
CA LEU A 177 7.37 -6.63 2.76
C LEU A 177 8.70 -6.87 3.47
N LEU A 178 8.84 -6.37 4.69
CA LEU A 178 10.07 -6.46 5.45
C LEU A 178 10.13 -7.76 6.24
N SER A 179 9.13 -7.99 7.09
CA SER A 179 9.14 -9.08 8.09
C SER A 179 7.73 -9.47 8.54
N SER A 180 6.74 -9.44 7.63
CA SER A 180 5.35 -9.81 7.96
C SER A 180 5.27 -11.25 8.51
N PRO A 181 4.71 -11.45 9.73
CA PRO A 181 4.50 -12.80 10.27
C PRO A 181 3.32 -13.52 9.61
N ASN A 182 2.45 -12.79 8.90
CA ASN A 182 1.24 -13.31 8.28
C ASN A 182 1.44 -13.77 6.81
N LEU A 183 2.67 -13.71 6.29
CA LEU A 183 3.00 -13.93 4.87
C LEU A 183 2.38 -15.20 4.26
N ARG A 184 2.33 -16.29 5.03
CA ARG A 184 1.83 -17.60 4.59
C ARG A 184 0.33 -17.62 4.30
N ASP A 185 -0.46 -16.80 5.00
CA ASP A 185 -1.92 -16.79 4.87
C ASP A 185 -2.44 -15.73 3.90
N ILE A 186 -1.60 -14.76 3.49
CA ILE A 186 -1.99 -13.68 2.56
C ILE A 186 -2.65 -14.25 1.30
N GLY A 187 -2.07 -15.29 0.71
CA GLY A 187 -2.60 -15.92 -0.50
C GLY A 187 -3.99 -16.55 -0.34
N ARG A 188 -4.38 -16.94 0.89
CA ARG A 188 -5.71 -17.48 1.20
C ARG A 188 -6.74 -16.38 1.40
N LEU A 189 -6.32 -15.26 2.01
CA LEU A 189 -7.18 -14.08 2.21
C LEU A 189 -7.51 -13.39 0.88
N LEU A 190 -6.55 -13.35 -0.05
CA LEU A 190 -6.66 -12.71 -1.38
C LEU A 190 -7.12 -13.67 -2.48
N ARG A 191 -7.82 -14.75 -2.13
CA ARG A 191 -8.38 -15.71 -3.09
C ARG A 191 -9.87 -15.87 -2.86
N SER A 192 -10.67 -15.24 -3.71
CA SER A 192 -12.11 -15.34 -3.60
C SER A 192 -12.63 -16.74 -3.95
N PRO A 193 -13.51 -17.34 -3.13
CA PRO A 193 -14.27 -18.52 -3.52
C PRO A 193 -15.38 -18.19 -4.54
N ALA A 194 -15.73 -16.91 -4.71
CA ALA A 194 -16.79 -16.46 -5.60
C ALA A 194 -16.30 -16.18 -7.04
N GLU A 195 -14.99 -16.26 -7.30
CA GLU A 195 -14.35 -15.90 -8.58
C GLU A 195 -15.02 -16.58 -9.79
N GLY A 196 -15.33 -17.88 -9.68
CA GLY A 196 -15.98 -18.65 -10.76
C GLY A 196 -17.46 -18.34 -11.01
N TYR A 197 -18.14 -17.68 -10.05
CA TYR A 197 -19.58 -17.37 -10.10
C TYR A 197 -19.86 -15.94 -10.56
N MET A 198 -18.82 -15.14 -10.82
CA MET A 198 -18.94 -13.72 -11.04
C MET A 198 -18.38 -13.31 -12.41
N LYS A 199 -19.01 -12.30 -13.00
CA LYS A 199 -18.50 -11.58 -14.18
C LYS A 199 -18.54 -10.10 -13.84
N ALA A 200 -17.38 -9.48 -13.63
CA ALA A 200 -17.31 -8.07 -13.27
C ALA A 200 -16.55 -7.28 -14.33
N ARG A 201 -16.88 -5.99 -14.40
CA ARG A 201 -15.99 -4.98 -14.95
C ARG A 201 -15.10 -4.50 -13.80
N GLY A 202 -13.81 -4.26 -14.02
CA GLY A 202 -12.94 -3.79 -12.94
C GLY A 202 -11.47 -4.12 -13.16
N VAL A 203 -10.64 -3.72 -12.19
CA VAL A 203 -9.21 -4.04 -12.19
C VAL A 203 -9.00 -5.32 -11.37
N GLU A 204 -8.54 -6.37 -12.03
CA GLU A 204 -8.18 -7.64 -11.39
C GLU A 204 -6.76 -7.57 -10.78
N SER A 205 -6.52 -8.27 -9.68
CA SER A 205 -5.17 -8.39 -9.13
C SER A 205 -4.30 -9.34 -9.95
N VAL A 206 -3.05 -8.93 -10.22
CA VAL A 206 -2.03 -9.82 -10.77
C VAL A 206 -1.34 -10.56 -9.64
N ARG A 207 -1.59 -11.87 -9.53
CA ARG A 207 -0.97 -12.73 -8.51
C ARG A 207 0.54 -12.84 -8.74
N SER A 208 1.32 -12.74 -7.67
CA SER A 208 2.78 -12.89 -7.68
C SER A 208 3.22 -13.66 -6.46
N ARG A 209 4.30 -14.45 -6.58
CA ARG A 209 4.96 -15.02 -5.41
C ARG A 209 5.60 -13.89 -4.62
N ILE A 210 5.44 -13.90 -3.30
CA ILE A 210 5.93 -12.84 -2.42
C ILE A 210 6.93 -13.39 -1.41
N ARG A 211 7.80 -12.52 -0.89
CA ARG A 211 8.80 -12.86 0.13
C ARG A 211 9.04 -11.66 1.04
N ASN A 212 9.39 -11.92 2.29
CA ASN A 212 9.93 -10.91 3.19
C ASN A 212 11.40 -10.63 2.86
N VAL A 213 11.82 -9.38 2.92
CA VAL A 213 13.21 -9.00 2.68
C VAL A 213 14.11 -9.29 3.89
N GLY A 214 13.55 -9.33 5.09
CA GLY A 214 14.29 -9.63 6.33
C GLY A 214 15.03 -8.42 6.92
N ILE A 215 14.53 -7.21 6.69
CA ILE A 215 15.13 -5.94 7.14
C ILE A 215 14.28 -5.32 8.25
N GLY A 216 14.89 -4.62 9.21
CA GLY A 216 14.16 -3.88 10.24
C GLY A 216 13.40 -2.68 9.67
N SER A 217 12.19 -2.40 10.19
CA SER A 217 11.38 -1.26 9.73
C SER A 217 12.08 0.10 9.90
N GLU A 218 12.80 0.28 11.00
CA GLU A 218 13.57 1.51 11.27
C GLU A 218 14.72 1.69 10.29
N GLU A 219 15.50 0.63 10.04
CA GLU A 219 16.60 0.62 9.07
C GLU A 219 16.11 0.94 7.65
N PHE A 220 14.98 0.34 7.27
CA PHE A 220 14.33 0.60 5.98
C PHE A 220 13.87 2.06 5.85
N VAL A 221 13.18 2.59 6.86
CA VAL A 221 12.70 3.98 6.88
C VAL A 221 13.86 4.96 6.75
N GLU A 222 14.93 4.78 7.51
CA GLU A 222 16.12 5.64 7.43
C GLU A 222 16.82 5.56 6.08
N ALA A 223 16.97 4.38 5.50
CA ALA A 223 17.58 4.23 4.18
C ALA A 223 16.76 4.91 3.08
N VAL A 224 15.43 4.76 3.10
CA VAL A 224 14.53 5.42 2.14
C VAL A 224 14.56 6.93 2.31
N MET A 225 14.57 7.44 3.55
CA MET A 225 14.74 8.87 3.82
C MET A 225 16.12 9.38 3.34
N GLY A 226 17.18 8.60 3.50
CA GLY A 226 18.50 8.90 2.95
C GLY A 226 18.51 9.04 1.44
N GLU A 227 17.91 8.09 0.72
CA GLU A 227 17.78 8.15 -0.74
C GLU A 227 16.90 9.31 -1.21
N PHE A 228 15.81 9.60 -0.51
CA PHE A 228 14.97 10.76 -0.79
C PHE A 228 15.74 12.08 -0.64
N ARG A 229 16.54 12.23 0.43
CA ARG A 229 17.43 13.38 0.64
C ARG A 229 18.48 13.50 -0.46
N ALA A 230 19.04 12.39 -0.93
CA ALA A 230 19.99 12.39 -2.03
C ALA A 230 19.36 12.85 -3.36
N MET A 231 18.09 12.52 -3.60
CA MET A 231 17.37 12.91 -4.81
C MET A 231 16.90 14.36 -4.81
N TYR A 232 16.46 14.88 -3.66
CA TYR A 232 15.73 16.15 -3.57
C TYR A 232 16.40 17.22 -2.71
N GLY A 233 17.46 16.87 -1.97
CA GLY A 233 18.10 17.73 -0.99
C GLY A 233 17.57 17.50 0.44
N PRO A 234 18.16 18.16 1.45
CA PRO A 234 17.67 18.10 2.82
C PRO A 234 16.22 18.63 2.91
N PRO A 235 15.35 18.02 3.74
CA PRO A 235 13.97 18.46 3.86
C PRO A 235 13.89 19.82 4.56
N ASP A 236 13.07 20.71 4.02
CA ASP A 236 12.68 21.96 4.68
C ASP A 236 11.79 21.69 5.90
N LEU A 237 11.10 20.55 5.90
CA LEU A 237 10.26 20.07 6.98
C LEU A 237 10.41 18.55 7.10
N GLN A 238 10.86 18.08 8.27
CA GLN A 238 10.84 16.67 8.64
C GLN A 238 10.11 16.53 9.97
N THR A 239 9.00 15.81 9.99
CA THR A 239 8.17 15.69 11.19
C THR A 239 7.40 14.37 11.23
N VAL A 240 6.79 14.11 12.38
CA VAL A 240 5.87 13.02 12.61
C VAL A 240 4.45 13.56 12.53
N MET A 241 3.59 12.95 11.72
CA MET A 241 2.16 13.28 11.65
C MET A 241 1.53 13.18 13.03
N GLY A 242 0.86 14.25 13.47
CA GLY A 242 0.31 14.36 14.83
C GLY A 242 1.24 14.95 15.89
N GLU A 243 2.47 15.36 15.56
CA GLU A 243 3.37 16.05 16.49
C GLU A 243 3.76 17.46 16.03
N GLY A 244 3.42 18.47 16.84
CA GLY A 244 3.82 19.87 16.65
C GLY A 244 2.65 20.80 16.32
N LYS A 245 2.81 22.10 16.61
CA LYS A 245 1.74 23.11 16.45
C LYS A 245 1.39 23.42 14.97
N ASP A 246 2.33 23.19 14.04
CA ASP A 246 2.19 23.52 12.61
C ASP A 246 2.24 22.29 11.69
N VAL A 247 1.96 21.11 12.25
CA VAL A 247 1.94 19.84 11.53
C VAL A 247 0.48 19.40 11.41
N PRO A 248 0.04 18.91 10.23
CA PRO A 248 -1.28 18.32 10.11
C PRO A 248 -1.46 17.21 11.15
N ASP A 249 -2.32 17.46 12.12
CA ASP A 249 -2.72 16.48 13.10
C ASP A 249 -3.87 15.65 12.53
N PHE A 250 -4.02 14.41 13.00
CA PHE A 250 -5.16 13.56 12.68
C PHE A 250 -6.51 14.18 13.11
N ALA A 251 -6.48 15.20 13.99
CA ALA A 251 -7.62 16.03 14.33
C ALA A 251 -8.03 17.05 13.24
N ASP A 252 -7.23 17.24 12.18
CA ASP A 252 -7.59 18.12 11.05
C ASP A 252 -8.93 17.67 10.43
N GLU A 253 -9.82 18.63 10.19
CA GLU A 253 -11.18 18.36 9.72
C GLU A 253 -11.20 17.59 8.38
N LYS A 254 -10.25 17.83 7.48
CA LYS A 254 -10.16 17.14 6.19
C LYS A 254 -9.68 15.70 6.37
N ILE A 255 -8.78 15.45 7.31
CA ILE A 255 -8.33 14.09 7.65
C ILE A 255 -9.50 13.32 8.28
N ARG A 256 -10.22 13.93 9.23
CA ARG A 256 -11.41 13.32 9.85
C ARG A 256 -12.50 13.00 8.83
N LYS A 257 -12.83 13.92 7.91
CA LYS A 257 -13.78 13.65 6.82
C LYS A 257 -13.30 12.51 5.92
N GLY A 258 -12.00 12.47 5.62
CA GLY A 258 -11.39 11.38 4.87
C GLY A 258 -11.55 10.03 5.59
N TYR A 259 -11.39 10.01 6.92
CA TYR A 259 -11.54 8.82 7.74
C TYR A 259 -12.99 8.31 7.75
N GLU A 260 -13.95 9.21 7.95
CA GLU A 260 -15.38 8.90 7.92
C GLU A 260 -15.81 8.34 6.56
N GLU A 261 -15.30 8.93 5.47
CA GLU A 261 -15.53 8.39 4.13
C GLU A 261 -14.92 6.99 4.00
N LEU A 262 -13.63 6.81 4.34
CA LEU A 262 -12.92 5.54 4.13
C LEU A 262 -13.49 4.37 4.96
N THR A 263 -14.13 4.65 6.09
CA THR A 263 -14.78 3.66 6.96
C THR A 263 -16.23 3.36 6.57
N SER A 264 -16.84 4.18 5.70
CA SER A 264 -18.22 4.00 5.25
C SER A 264 -18.41 2.78 4.33
N ARG A 265 -19.61 2.19 4.39
CA ARG A 265 -19.98 1.10 3.46
C ARG A 265 -20.08 1.60 2.03
N GLU A 266 -20.52 2.84 1.88
CA GLU A 266 -20.64 3.59 0.64
C GLU A 266 -19.30 3.64 -0.10
N TRP A 267 -18.21 3.83 0.64
CA TRP A 267 -16.87 3.83 0.08
C TRP A 267 -16.31 2.41 -0.11
N ILE A 268 -16.37 1.56 0.91
CA ILE A 268 -15.73 0.24 0.86
C ILE A 268 -16.41 -0.66 -0.20
N TYR A 269 -17.75 -0.68 -0.23
CA TYR A 269 -18.52 -1.62 -1.05
C TYR A 269 -19.28 -0.98 -2.20
N ASN A 270 -19.96 0.16 -2.01
CA ASN A 270 -20.83 0.72 -3.05
C ASN A 270 -20.06 1.39 -4.20
N GLN A 271 -18.74 1.51 -4.06
CA GLN A 271 -17.82 1.89 -5.14
C GLN A 271 -17.44 0.73 -6.06
N THR A 272 -17.93 -0.49 -5.79
CA THR A 272 -17.65 -1.67 -6.61
C THR A 272 -18.25 -1.49 -8.00
N PRO A 273 -17.47 -1.63 -9.08
CA PRO A 273 -18.04 -1.53 -10.43
C PRO A 273 -19.07 -2.61 -10.69
N LEU A 274 -19.93 -2.38 -11.69
CA LEU A 274 -21.00 -3.30 -12.06
C LEU A 274 -20.47 -4.72 -12.30
N PHE A 275 -21.15 -5.69 -11.69
CA PHE A 275 -20.88 -7.12 -11.83
C PHE A 275 -22.18 -7.92 -11.82
N THR A 276 -22.13 -9.11 -12.39
CA THR A 276 -23.18 -10.12 -12.28
C THR A 276 -22.67 -11.28 -11.42
N PHE A 277 -23.59 -11.88 -10.67
CA PHE A 277 -23.37 -13.11 -9.92
C PHE A 277 -24.38 -14.15 -10.41
N SER A 278 -23.91 -15.34 -10.75
CA SER A 278 -24.76 -16.45 -11.16
C SER A 278 -24.21 -17.79 -10.68
N THR A 279 -25.09 -18.62 -10.14
CA THR A 279 -24.80 -20.01 -9.75
C THR A 279 -25.03 -21.01 -10.87
N HIS A 280 -25.54 -20.57 -12.02
CA HIS A 280 -25.76 -21.40 -13.20
C HIS A 280 -25.26 -20.68 -14.47
N PRO A 281 -24.94 -21.42 -15.54
CA PRO A 281 -24.69 -20.82 -16.86
C PRO A 281 -25.93 -20.09 -17.36
N SER A 282 -25.73 -19.00 -18.11
CA SER A 282 -26.81 -18.29 -18.81
C SER A 282 -26.41 -18.06 -20.27
N GLU A 283 -27.36 -17.64 -21.12
CA GLU A 283 -27.04 -17.29 -22.51
C GLU A 283 -25.99 -16.17 -22.60
N GLU A 284 -26.01 -15.21 -21.67
CA GLU A 284 -25.06 -14.08 -21.61
C GLU A 284 -23.69 -14.46 -20.99
N ASP A 285 -23.62 -15.58 -20.28
CA ASP A 285 -22.41 -16.11 -19.68
C ASP A 285 -22.49 -17.65 -19.55
N PRO A 286 -22.12 -18.38 -20.63
CA PRO A 286 -22.29 -19.84 -20.71
C PRO A 286 -21.21 -20.62 -19.96
N ARG A 287 -20.31 -19.95 -19.23
CA ARG A 287 -19.27 -20.61 -18.44
C ARG A 287 -19.88 -21.56 -17.42
N GLU A 288 -19.39 -22.80 -17.36
CA GLU A 288 -19.71 -23.73 -16.28
C GLU A 288 -19.27 -23.16 -14.92
N ARG A 289 -20.11 -23.35 -13.91
CA ARG A 289 -19.88 -22.85 -12.56
C ARG A 289 -19.26 -23.96 -11.69
N PRO A 290 -18.32 -23.61 -10.78
CA PRO A 290 -17.76 -24.58 -9.83
C PRO A 290 -18.79 -25.22 -8.92
#